data_AF-A0A2E1F5Y4-F1
#
_entry.id   AF-A0A2E1F5Y4-F1
#
_cell.length_a   1.000
_cell.length_b   1.000
_cell.length_c   1.000
_cell.angle_alpha   90.00
_cell.angle_beta   90.00
_cell.angle_gamma   90.00
#
_symmetry.space_group_name_H-M   'P 1'
#
loop_
_entity.id
_entity.type
_entity.pdbx_description
1 polymer ?
#
loop_
_entity_poly.entity_id
_entity_poly.type
_entity_poly.pdbx_seq_one_letter_code
_entity_poly.pdbx_strand_id
1 'polypeptide(L)'
;QMREFKKNLDNKNKTMKYKLWKYSRHPNYLGEILFWFGIYFMGLSSGLAPFWTIICPLTMLALFVFVSCPMMDERSLKNRPNYKDYMDKTSQLLLLPPKK
;
A
#
# COMPACT_ATOMS: atom_id res chain seq x y z
N GLN A 1 10.31 8.02 -0.51
CA GLN A 1 10.93 7.20 0.56
C GLN A 1 11.60 5.95 0.02
N MET A 2 10.88 5.00 -0.61
CA MET A 2 11.48 3.77 -1.14
C MET A 2 12.54 4.01 -2.22
N ARG A 3 12.32 5.00 -3.11
CA ARG A 3 13.32 5.40 -4.12
C ARG A 3 14.68 5.73 -3.49
N GLU A 4 14.67 6.59 -2.46
CA GLU A 4 15.91 6.97 -1.75
C GLU A 4 16.55 5.78 -1.03
N PHE A 5 15.76 4.91 -0.40
CA PHE A 5 16.28 3.69 0.22
C PHE A 5 17.02 2.78 -0.78
N LYS A 6 16.47 2.63 -2.00
CA LYS A 6 17.06 1.81 -3.07
C LYS A 6 18.31 2.42 -3.70
N LYS A 7 18.56 3.72 -3.57
CA LYS A 7 19.77 4.36 -4.11
C LYS A 7 21.04 3.90 -3.41
N ASN A 8 20.96 3.52 -2.13
CA ASN A 8 22.10 2.96 -1.41
C ASN A 8 22.27 1.48 -1.79
N LEU A 9 23.42 1.14 -2.38
CA LEU A 9 23.76 -0.21 -2.83
C LEU A 9 23.81 -1.22 -1.67
N ASP A 10 24.13 -0.78 -0.45
CA ASP A 10 24.12 -1.63 0.76
C ASP A 10 22.72 -2.11 1.13
N ASN A 11 21.67 -1.47 0.57
CA ASN A 11 20.28 -1.86 0.76
C ASN A 11 19.80 -2.88 -0.28
N LYS A 12 20.67 -3.35 -1.17
CA LYS A 12 20.33 -4.42 -2.12
C LYS A 12 19.80 -5.63 -1.35
N ASN A 13 18.65 -6.14 -1.78
CA ASN A 13 17.91 -7.25 -1.17
C ASN A 13 17.47 -7.04 0.30
N LYS A 14 17.62 -5.82 0.87
CA LYS A 14 17.10 -5.48 2.18
C LYS A 14 15.65 -4.98 2.11
N THR A 15 14.90 -5.24 3.15
CA THR A 15 13.51 -4.76 3.30
C THR A 15 13.50 -3.35 3.92
N MET A 16 12.81 -2.42 3.25
CA MET A 16 12.57 -1.07 3.77
C MET A 16 11.52 -1.15 4.87
N LYS A 17 11.94 -1.03 6.13
CA LYS A 17 11.06 -1.09 7.32
C LYS A 17 11.03 0.20 8.13
N TYR A 18 11.37 1.32 7.49
CA TYR A 18 11.50 2.63 8.12
C TYR A 18 10.42 3.60 7.64
N LYS A 19 10.18 4.68 8.41
CA LYS A 19 9.20 5.73 8.08
C LYS A 19 7.80 5.12 7.86
N LEU A 20 7.09 5.47 6.78
CA LEU A 20 5.74 4.94 6.51
C LEU A 20 5.74 3.42 6.35
N TRP A 21 6.82 2.86 5.82
CA TRP A 21 6.99 1.43 5.62
C TRP A 21 7.15 0.66 6.94
N LYS A 22 7.33 1.33 8.08
CA LYS A 22 7.24 0.68 9.39
C LYS A 22 5.80 0.23 9.72
N TYR A 23 4.82 0.99 9.25
CA TYR A 23 3.41 0.87 9.65
C TYR A 23 2.55 0.16 8.61
N SER A 24 2.92 0.22 7.34
CA SER A 24 2.24 -0.44 6.23
C SER A 24 3.26 -1.04 5.27
N ARG A 25 2.94 -2.20 4.70
CA ARG A 25 3.76 -2.82 3.64
C ARG A 25 3.60 -2.11 2.31
N HIS A 26 2.47 -1.44 2.08
CA HIS A 26 2.18 -0.73 0.84
C HIS A 26 1.56 0.66 1.10
N PRO A 27 2.29 1.58 1.78
CA PRO A 27 1.74 2.89 2.15
C PRO A 27 1.43 3.76 0.93
N ASN A 28 2.07 3.50 -0.21
CA ASN A 28 1.76 4.16 -1.48
C ASN A 28 0.38 3.74 -2.01
N TYR A 29 0.02 2.46 -1.94
CA TYR A 29 -1.30 1.98 -2.37
C TYR A 29 -2.41 2.50 -1.46
N LEU A 30 -2.16 2.64 -0.16
CA LEU A 30 -3.10 3.34 0.73
C LEU A 30 -3.34 4.78 0.26
N GLY A 31 -2.28 5.50 -0.12
CA GLY A 31 -2.40 6.85 -0.67
C GLY A 31 -3.23 6.90 -1.96
N GLU A 32 -3.02 5.96 -2.88
CA GLU A 32 -3.79 5.84 -4.12
C GLU A 32 -5.27 5.52 -3.85
N ILE A 33 -5.56 4.63 -2.91
CA ILE A 33 -6.93 4.32 -2.49
C ILE A 33 -7.59 5.58 -1.91
N LEU A 34 -6.94 6.26 -0.96
CA LEU A 34 -7.46 7.49 -0.36
C LEU A 34 -7.69 8.59 -1.40
N PHE A 35 -6.83 8.67 -2.42
CA PHE A 35 -7.01 9.60 -3.54
C PHE A 35 -8.29 9.31 -4.34
N TRP A 36 -8.56 8.04 -4.68
CA TRP A 36 -9.79 7.65 -5.38
C TRP A 36 -11.04 7.90 -4.55
N PHE A 37 -11.01 7.59 -3.25
CA PHE A 37 -12.11 7.93 -2.34
C PHE A 37 -12.28 9.45 -2.21
N GLY A 38 -11.19 10.22 -2.19
CA GLY A 38 -11.22 11.68 -2.17
C GLY A 38 -11.89 12.26 -3.41
N ILE A 39 -11.56 11.78 -4.61
CA ILE A 39 -12.23 12.17 -5.86
C ILE A 39 -13.73 11.85 -5.80
N TYR A 40 -14.08 10.64 -5.34
CA TYR A 40 -15.47 10.24 -5.19
C TYR A 40 -16.24 11.18 -4.26
N PHE A 41 -15.71 11.49 -3.08
CA PHE A 41 -16.36 12.41 -2.14
C PHE A 41 -16.45 13.84 -2.66
N MET A 42 -15.45 14.35 -3.38
CA MET A 42 -15.52 15.66 -4.04
C MET A 42 -16.60 15.70 -5.12
N GLY A 43 -16.70 14.66 -5.95
CA GLY A 43 -17.76 14.54 -6.96
C GLY A 43 -19.15 14.43 -6.33
N LEU A 44 -19.27 13.67 -5.24
CA LEU A 44 -20.54 13.52 -4.53
C LEU A 44 -20.98 14.84 -3.85
N SER A 45 -20.04 15.53 -3.20
CA SER A 45 -20.32 16.79 -2.51
C SER A 45 -20.65 17.94 -3.46
N SER A 46 -20.15 17.90 -4.70
CA SER A 46 -20.46 18.91 -5.72
C SER A 46 -21.76 18.61 -6.47
N GLY A 47 -22.40 17.46 -6.23
CA GLY A 47 -23.58 17.00 -6.98
C GLY A 47 -23.26 16.53 -8.41
N LEU A 48 -21.98 16.50 -8.81
CA LEU A 48 -21.55 16.08 -10.14
C LEU A 48 -21.51 14.56 -10.30
N ALA A 49 -21.30 13.82 -9.21
CA ALA A 49 -21.20 12.37 -9.24
C ALA A 49 -22.43 11.71 -8.59
N PRO A 50 -23.13 10.83 -9.33
CA PRO A 50 -24.15 9.97 -8.72
C PRO A 50 -23.55 9.05 -7.65
N PHE A 51 -24.34 8.68 -6.62
CA PHE A 51 -23.90 7.79 -5.53
C PHE A 51 -23.30 6.46 -6.01
N TRP A 52 -23.83 5.89 -7.11
CA TRP A 52 -23.38 4.61 -7.65
C TRP A 52 -21.94 4.61 -8.16
N THR A 53 -21.34 5.79 -8.39
CA THR A 53 -19.92 5.94 -8.77
C THR A 53 -18.94 5.48 -7.69
N ILE A 54 -19.43 5.16 -6.48
CA ILE A 54 -18.66 4.49 -5.42
C ILE A 54 -18.03 3.17 -5.88
N ILE A 55 -18.58 2.54 -6.92
CA ILE A 55 -18.01 1.34 -7.53
C ILE A 55 -16.58 1.56 -8.02
N CYS A 56 -16.21 2.78 -8.43
CA CYS A 56 -14.87 3.11 -8.89
C CYS A 56 -13.80 2.95 -7.78
N PRO A 57 -13.87 3.70 -6.65
CA PRO A 57 -12.91 3.52 -5.56
C PRO A 57 -12.98 2.13 -4.91
N LEU A 58 -14.16 1.49 -4.87
CA LEU A 58 -14.29 0.12 -4.37
C LEU A 58 -13.58 -0.90 -5.26
N THR A 59 -13.68 -0.76 -6.58
CA THR A 59 -12.97 -1.61 -7.54
C THR A 59 -11.46 -1.42 -7.40
N MET A 60 -11.00 -0.16 -7.27
CA MET A 60 -9.58 0.12 -7.02
C MET A 60 -9.10 -0.50 -5.71
N LEU A 61 -9.86 -0.36 -4.63
CA LEU A 61 -9.56 -1.01 -3.35
C LEU A 61 -9.43 -2.53 -3.50
N ALA A 62 -10.38 -3.17 -4.19
CA ALA A 62 -10.35 -4.62 -4.43
C ALA A 62 -9.11 -5.04 -5.24
N LEU A 63 -8.78 -4.33 -6.31
CA LEU A 63 -7.58 -4.61 -7.11
C LEU A 63 -6.30 -4.48 -6.27
N PHE A 64 -6.19 -3.46 -5.42
CA PHE A 64 -5.02 -3.34 -4.55
C PHE A 64 -4.92 -4.46 -3.52
N VAL A 65 -6.01 -4.76 -2.81
CA VAL A 65 -6.01 -5.74 -1.71
C VAL A 65 -5.83 -7.16 -2.22
N PHE A 66 -6.50 -7.53 -3.32
CA PHE A 66 -6.54 -8.92 -3.78
C PHE A 66 -5.55 -9.24 -4.90
N VAL A 67 -5.06 -8.24 -5.64
CA VAL A 67 -4.18 -8.47 -6.80
C VAL A 67 -2.81 -7.82 -6.59
N SER A 68 -2.75 -6.49 -6.48
CA SER A 68 -1.48 -5.76 -6.50
C SER A 68 -0.64 -6.01 -5.25
N CYS A 69 -1.22 -5.94 -4.04
CA CYS A 69 -0.47 -6.18 -2.80
C CYS A 69 0.05 -7.62 -2.71
N PRO A 70 -0.78 -8.68 -2.91
CA PRO A 70 -0.29 -10.05 -2.87
C PRO A 70 0.80 -10.33 -3.90
N MET A 71 0.65 -9.85 -5.14
CA MET A 71 1.66 -10.02 -6.18
C MET A 71 3.00 -9.35 -5.82
N MET A 72 2.96 -8.17 -5.18
CA MET A 72 4.18 -7.48 -4.71
C MET A 72 4.79 -8.15 -3.47
N ASP A 73 3.96 -8.67 -2.56
CA ASP A 73 4.39 -9.42 -1.38
C ASP A 73 5.11 -10.71 -1.81
N GLU A 74 4.52 -11.48 -2.73
CA GLU A 74 5.13 -12.70 -3.30
C GLU A 74 6.47 -12.43 -3.97
N ARG A 75 6.55 -11.37 -4.79
CA ARG A 75 7.81 -10.95 -5.39
C ARG A 75 8.84 -10.59 -4.32
N SER A 76 8.42 -9.92 -3.25
CA SER A 76 9.33 -9.52 -2.17
C SER A 76 9.82 -10.71 -1.37
N LEU A 77 8.96 -11.71 -1.09
CA LEU A 77 9.32 -12.97 -0.44
C LEU A 77 10.41 -13.71 -1.23
N LYS A 78 10.32 -13.74 -2.57
CA LYS A 78 11.33 -14.40 -3.43
C LYS A 78 12.69 -13.69 -3.44
N ASN A 79 12.71 -12.37 -3.29
CA ASN A 79 13.92 -11.56 -3.48
C ASN A 79 14.62 -11.12 -2.18
N ARG A 80 13.94 -11.23 -1.02
CA ARG A 80 14.40 -10.68 0.25
C ARG A 80 14.20 -11.69 1.38
N PRO A 81 15.27 -12.31 1.89
CA PRO A 81 15.18 -13.34 2.92
C PRO A 81 14.47 -12.88 4.21
N ASN A 82 14.63 -11.60 4.57
CA ASN A 82 14.05 -11.04 5.79
C ASN A 82 12.62 -10.49 5.61
N TYR A 83 12.02 -10.62 4.42
CA TYR A 83 10.72 -10.02 4.16
C TYR A 83 9.59 -10.72 4.89
N LYS A 84 9.72 -12.03 5.15
CA LYS A 84 8.69 -12.81 5.85
C LYS A 84 8.46 -12.29 7.28
N ASP A 85 9.52 -12.07 8.06
CA ASP A 85 9.41 -11.49 9.41
C ASP A 85 8.77 -10.09 9.40
N TYR A 86 9.15 -9.25 8.43
CA TYR A 86 8.51 -7.95 8.23
C TYR A 86 7.02 -8.08 7.86
N MET A 87 6.70 -9.04 6.99
CA MET A 87 5.34 -9.28 6.52
C MET A 87 4.40 -9.69 7.65
N ASP A 88 4.87 -10.53 8.57
CA ASP A 88 4.07 -11.05 9.68
C ASP A 88 3.80 -9.97 10.75
N LYS A 89 4.69 -8.98 10.88
CA LYS A 89 4.59 -7.89 11.86
C LYS A 89 3.89 -6.65 11.32
N THR A 90 3.94 -6.39 10.02
CA THR A 90 3.46 -5.13 9.43
C THR A 90 2.16 -5.33 8.64
N SER A 91 1.18 -4.46 8.91
CA SER A 91 -0.11 -4.38 8.19
C SER A 91 0.11 -4.25 6.68
N GLN A 92 -0.70 -4.95 5.87
CA GLN A 92 -0.58 -4.90 4.40
C GLN A 92 -0.78 -3.47 3.87
N LEU A 93 -1.84 -2.79 4.32
CA LEU A 93 -2.29 -1.53 3.74
C LEU A 93 -2.39 -0.40 4.78
N LEU A 94 -3.09 -0.64 5.90
CA LEU A 94 -3.34 0.39 6.93
C LEU A 94 -2.06 0.77 7.67
N LEU A 95 -1.94 2.04 8.06
CA LEU A 95 -0.83 2.58 8.86
C LEU A 95 -1.01 2.22 10.34
N LEU A 96 -0.77 0.95 10.68
CA LEU A 96 -0.91 0.43 12.04
C LEU A 96 0.47 0.19 12.67
N PRO A 97 0.62 0.35 14.00
CA PRO A 97 1.82 -0.09 14.70
C PRO A 97 2.11 -1.57 14.42
N PRO A 98 3.39 -1.95 14.21
CA PRO A 98 3.74 -3.35 13.95
C PRO A 98 3.43 -4.23 15.16
N LYS A 99 3.02 -5.47 14.89
CA LYS A 99 2.78 -6.49 15.91
C LYS A 99 4.10 -6.87 16.59
N LYS A 100 4.01 -7.25 17.87
CA LYS A 100 5.15 -7.74 18.66
C LYS A 100 5.59 -9.12 18.14
#